data_AF-A0A7K4R6M6-F1
#
_entry.id   AF-A0A7K4R6M6-F1
#
_cell.length_a   1.000
_cell.length_b   1.000
_cell.length_c   1.000
_cell.angle_alpha   90.00
_cell.angle_beta   90.00
_cell.angle_gamma   90.00
#
_symmetry.space_group_name_H-M   'P 1'
#
loop_
_entity.id
_entity.type
_entity.pdbx_description
1 polymer ?
#
loop_
_entity_poly.entity_id
_entity_poly.type
_entity_poly.pdbx_seq_one_letter_code
_entity_poly.pdbx_strand_id
1 'polypeptide(L)'
;MVCVCNTTYCDTLDPLVLPPHGSYVKYESSKAGKRLERSEGRFQRRLCAPDVVLTLDTTQRFQRVKGFGGSVTDAAAINILSLPEKARDHLLRSYFSEEGLEYNLVRLPMASCDFSLHAYTYDDVRYDYELKHFSLRDEDTKLKASSGREQAMAMSKRPLSLYASPWTSPTWMKTSESYVGKGTLKGQAGDKYHKTWANYFIRFLDEYAKHNLTFWAVTAENEPTAGLINNYPFQCLGFTAEQQRDFIARDLGPALANSSHRHVQLIILDDNRLHLPHWARVVLEDEEAARYVHGIGIHWYLDFIGPIQDTVLPTHELFPDYFILATEACIGAHFWERDVILGCWDRGNQYSHSILTNLNHFVAGWTDWNLALDLEGGPNWVKNYVDSPIIVDSSEGIFYKQPMFYHMGHFSKFIPEGSQRVGLVASKESKKTNLEYTAFLRPDGAVVVVVLNR
;
A
#
# COMPACT_ATOMS: atom_id res chain seq x y z
N MET A 1 17.18 -15.70 -7.74
CA MET A 1 16.76 -15.73 -9.16
C MET A 1 15.58 -14.80 -9.36
N VAL A 2 15.60 -14.05 -10.47
CA VAL A 2 14.48 -13.22 -10.96
C VAL A 2 13.87 -13.87 -12.20
N CYS A 3 12.66 -13.46 -12.56
CA CYS A 3 12.07 -13.78 -13.86
C CYS A 3 12.21 -12.58 -14.80
N VAL A 4 12.82 -12.79 -15.96
CA VAL A 4 13.11 -11.75 -16.94
C VAL A 4 11.92 -11.62 -17.91
N CYS A 5 11.45 -10.40 -18.10
CA CYS A 5 10.39 -10.07 -19.04
C CYS A 5 10.88 -9.00 -20.02
N ASN A 6 10.42 -9.10 -21.28
CA ASN A 6 10.79 -8.19 -22.37
C ASN A 6 9.58 -7.98 -23.30
N THR A 7 9.81 -7.46 -24.50
CA THR A 7 8.75 -7.16 -25.49
C THR A 7 8.08 -8.38 -26.12
N THR A 8 8.65 -9.57 -25.94
CA THR A 8 8.20 -10.83 -26.57
C THR A 8 7.78 -11.90 -25.58
N TYR A 9 8.18 -11.75 -24.31
CA TYR A 9 7.95 -12.77 -23.29
C TYR A 9 7.82 -12.12 -21.91
N CYS A 10 6.84 -12.59 -21.14
CA CYS A 10 6.80 -12.45 -19.69
C CYS A 10 6.03 -13.63 -19.11
N ASP A 11 6.43 -14.13 -17.94
CA ASP A 11 5.71 -15.22 -17.28
C ASP A 11 4.33 -14.74 -16.79
N THR A 12 3.30 -15.51 -17.13
CA THR A 12 1.91 -15.26 -16.76
C THR A 12 1.38 -16.40 -15.88
N LEU A 13 0.23 -16.18 -15.28
CA LEU A 13 -0.52 -17.15 -14.50
C LEU A 13 -1.82 -17.46 -15.23
N ASP A 14 -2.22 -18.72 -15.26
CA ASP A 14 -3.56 -19.04 -15.73
C ASP A 14 -4.62 -18.41 -14.79
N PRO A 15 -5.75 -17.92 -15.33
CA PRO A 15 -6.87 -17.49 -14.51
C PRO A 15 -7.30 -18.57 -13.52
N LEU A 16 -7.61 -18.18 -12.28
CA LEU A 16 -7.94 -19.14 -11.24
C LEU A 16 -9.29 -19.81 -11.53
N VAL A 17 -9.24 -21.11 -11.83
CA VAL A 17 -10.42 -21.97 -11.91
C VAL A 17 -10.58 -22.74 -10.61
N LEU A 18 -11.75 -22.65 -9.99
CA LEU A 18 -12.05 -23.39 -8.76
C LEU A 18 -12.06 -24.90 -9.03
N PRO A 19 -11.39 -25.71 -8.17
CA PRO A 19 -11.35 -27.16 -8.34
C PRO A 19 -12.71 -27.80 -8.06
N PRO A 20 -13.01 -28.97 -8.62
CA PRO A 20 -14.24 -29.70 -8.31
C PRO A 20 -14.31 -30.09 -6.83
N HIS A 21 -15.51 -30.26 -6.30
CA HIS A 21 -15.72 -30.61 -4.90
C HIS A 21 -14.93 -31.87 -4.49
N GLY A 22 -14.21 -31.80 -3.36
CA GLY A 22 -13.32 -32.88 -2.92
C GLY A 22 -11.87 -32.77 -3.43
N SER A 23 -11.53 -31.70 -4.14
CA SER A 23 -10.16 -31.42 -4.58
C SER A 23 -9.69 -30.00 -4.23
N TYR A 24 -8.39 -29.77 -4.31
CA TYR A 24 -7.75 -28.49 -4.05
C TYR A 24 -6.73 -28.16 -5.15
N VAL A 25 -6.47 -26.86 -5.33
CA VAL A 25 -5.36 -26.34 -6.14
C VAL A 25 -4.30 -25.81 -5.19
N LYS A 26 -3.02 -26.05 -5.50
CA LYS A 26 -1.87 -25.54 -4.76
C LYS A 26 -0.99 -24.74 -5.72
N TYR A 27 -0.63 -23.54 -5.31
CA TYR A 27 0.38 -22.72 -5.98
C TYR A 27 1.64 -22.71 -5.10
N GLU A 28 2.81 -22.93 -5.70
CA GLU A 28 4.07 -23.07 -4.97
C GLU A 28 5.14 -22.13 -5.53
N SER A 29 5.77 -21.34 -4.66
CA SER A 29 7.01 -20.62 -4.97
C SER A 29 8.11 -21.12 -4.03
N SER A 30 9.34 -21.24 -4.53
CA SER A 30 10.46 -21.72 -3.72
C SER A 30 11.78 -21.01 -4.06
N LYS A 31 12.70 -20.97 -3.08
CA LYS A 31 14.08 -20.49 -3.27
C LYS A 31 14.80 -21.24 -4.40
N ALA A 32 14.46 -22.52 -4.60
CA ALA A 32 15.01 -23.36 -5.66
C ALA A 32 14.54 -22.97 -7.07
N GLY A 33 13.46 -22.19 -7.21
CA GLY A 33 13.07 -21.60 -8.51
C GLY A 33 11.61 -21.73 -8.91
N LYS A 34 10.76 -22.39 -8.12
CA LYS A 34 9.32 -22.41 -8.40
C LYS A 34 8.72 -21.02 -8.28
N ARG A 35 7.79 -20.67 -9.15
CA ARG A 35 7.16 -19.34 -9.22
C ARG A 35 5.67 -19.51 -9.47
N LEU A 36 4.88 -19.49 -8.38
CA LEU A 36 3.43 -19.73 -8.41
C LEU A 36 3.08 -20.97 -9.26
N GLU A 37 3.86 -22.04 -9.12
CA GLU A 37 3.67 -23.26 -9.89
C GLU A 37 2.39 -23.97 -9.43
N ARG A 38 1.48 -24.19 -10.37
CA ARG A 38 0.16 -24.79 -10.12
C ARG A 38 0.26 -26.31 -10.06
N SER A 39 -0.39 -26.89 -9.05
CA SER A 39 -0.62 -28.33 -8.91
C SER A 39 -1.99 -28.59 -8.29
N GLU A 40 -2.48 -29.83 -8.39
CA GLU A 40 -3.79 -30.23 -7.84
C GLU A 40 -3.65 -31.42 -6.92
N GLY A 41 -4.59 -31.56 -5.99
CA GLY A 41 -4.70 -32.75 -5.14
C GLY A 41 -6.14 -33.01 -4.71
N ARG A 42 -6.35 -34.15 -4.04
CA ARG A 42 -7.66 -34.57 -3.53
C ARG A 42 -7.66 -34.61 -2.02
N PHE A 43 -8.78 -34.21 -1.43
CA PHE A 43 -8.98 -34.36 0.01
C PHE A 43 -9.17 -35.84 0.36
N GLN A 44 -8.56 -36.25 1.47
CA GLN A 44 -8.68 -37.61 2.00
C GLN A 44 -9.70 -37.62 3.14
N ARG A 45 -10.46 -38.73 3.26
CA ARG A 45 -11.46 -38.89 4.34
C ARG A 45 -10.84 -39.20 5.70
N ARG A 46 -9.60 -39.67 5.74
CA ARG A 46 -8.89 -40.05 6.96
C ARG A 46 -7.48 -39.44 6.92
N LEU A 47 -7.06 -38.89 8.04
CA LEU A 47 -5.68 -38.42 8.25
C LEU A 47 -4.83 -39.62 8.66
N CYS A 48 -3.73 -39.86 7.95
CA CYS A 48 -2.72 -40.84 8.35
C CYS A 48 -1.55 -40.12 9.00
N ALA A 49 -1.52 -40.12 10.34
CA ALA A 49 -0.39 -39.72 11.20
C ALA A 49 0.44 -38.50 10.72
N PRO A 50 -0.16 -37.32 10.54
CA PRO A 50 0.57 -36.11 10.17
C PRO A 50 1.37 -35.53 11.36
N ASP A 51 2.57 -35.00 11.09
CA ASP A 51 3.37 -34.28 12.08
C ASP A 51 2.78 -32.91 12.45
N VAL A 52 2.07 -32.26 11.51
CA VAL A 52 1.41 -30.96 11.70
C VAL A 52 0.01 -30.99 11.09
N VAL A 53 -0.99 -30.55 11.85
CA VAL A 53 -2.38 -30.40 11.39
C VAL A 53 -2.84 -28.97 11.61
N LEU A 54 -3.27 -28.31 10.53
CA LEU A 54 -3.94 -27.02 10.58
C LEU A 54 -5.45 -27.24 10.40
N THR A 55 -6.23 -26.91 11.44
CA THR A 55 -7.69 -27.07 11.45
C THR A 55 -8.35 -25.73 11.13
N LEU A 56 -9.07 -25.69 10.01
CA LEU A 56 -9.88 -24.55 9.60
C LEU A 56 -11.16 -24.47 10.44
N ASP A 57 -11.48 -23.29 10.94
CA ASP A 57 -12.74 -22.98 11.61
C ASP A 57 -13.37 -21.74 10.96
N THR A 58 -14.34 -21.98 10.07
CA THR A 58 -15.07 -20.92 9.36
C THR A 58 -16.14 -20.23 10.22
N THR A 59 -16.36 -20.69 11.46
CA THR A 59 -17.29 -20.04 12.40
C THR A 59 -16.63 -18.87 13.12
N GLN A 60 -15.32 -18.94 13.35
CA GLN A 60 -14.50 -17.81 13.80
C GLN A 60 -14.24 -16.88 12.64
N ARG A 61 -14.75 -15.64 12.73
CA ARG A 61 -14.67 -14.63 11.67
C ARG A 61 -14.02 -13.37 12.21
N PHE A 62 -13.15 -12.79 11.40
CA PHE A 62 -12.43 -11.55 11.73
C PHE A 62 -12.69 -10.49 10.64
N GLN A 63 -11.69 -9.68 10.32
CA GLN A 63 -11.79 -8.58 9.36
C GLN A 63 -12.06 -9.07 7.92
N ARG A 64 -12.65 -8.19 7.12
CA ARG A 64 -12.74 -8.32 5.67
C ARG A 64 -11.53 -7.65 5.02
N VAL A 65 -11.03 -8.28 3.97
CA VAL A 65 -9.89 -7.78 3.20
C VAL A 65 -10.38 -6.74 2.21
N LYS A 66 -9.79 -5.55 2.26
CA LYS A 66 -9.94 -4.49 1.26
C LYS A 66 -9.12 -4.79 0.01
N GLY A 67 -7.87 -5.20 0.16
CA GLY A 67 -7.05 -5.51 -1.01
C GLY A 67 -5.55 -5.46 -0.83
N PHE A 68 -4.87 -5.55 -1.96
CA PHE A 68 -3.42 -5.53 -2.09
C PHE A 68 -3.01 -4.68 -3.30
N GLY A 69 -1.86 -4.03 -3.21
CA GLY A 69 -1.50 -3.01 -4.18
C GLY A 69 -0.06 -2.55 -4.14
N GLY A 70 0.17 -1.45 -4.85
CA GLY A 70 1.40 -0.67 -4.78
C GLY A 70 1.14 0.81 -5.11
N SER A 71 2.20 1.61 -5.08
CA SER A 71 2.17 3.05 -5.31
C SER A 71 2.65 3.42 -6.72
N VAL A 72 1.89 4.29 -7.39
CA VAL A 72 2.29 4.93 -8.67
C VAL A 72 2.96 6.25 -8.33
N THR A 73 4.24 6.17 -7.95
CA THR A 73 5.10 7.35 -7.76
C THR A 73 5.59 7.91 -9.10
N ASP A 74 6.20 9.10 -9.09
CA ASP A 74 6.82 9.64 -10.29
C ASP A 74 7.93 8.70 -10.79
N ALA A 75 8.76 8.16 -9.88
CA ALA A 75 9.79 7.16 -10.19
C ALA A 75 9.22 5.91 -10.85
N ALA A 76 8.12 5.35 -10.31
CA ALA A 76 7.47 4.19 -10.91
C ALA A 76 6.95 4.51 -12.31
N ALA A 77 6.29 5.66 -12.49
CA ALA A 77 5.79 6.08 -13.79
C ALA A 77 6.93 6.26 -14.82
N ILE A 78 8.05 6.89 -14.42
CA ILE A 78 9.24 7.08 -15.27
C ILE A 78 9.80 5.74 -15.73
N ASN A 79 10.00 4.80 -14.80
CA ASN A 79 10.56 3.49 -15.11
C ASN A 79 9.64 2.69 -16.04
N ILE A 80 8.34 2.66 -15.76
CA ILE A 80 7.35 1.98 -16.61
C ILE A 80 7.31 2.59 -18.01
N LEU A 81 7.41 3.91 -18.13
CA LEU A 81 7.42 4.62 -19.42
C LEU A 81 8.73 4.49 -20.18
N SER A 82 9.84 4.16 -19.51
CA SER A 82 11.13 3.92 -20.16
C SER A 82 11.17 2.61 -20.97
N LEU A 83 10.24 1.69 -20.70
CA LEU A 83 10.13 0.43 -21.42
C LEU A 83 9.49 0.61 -22.80
N PRO A 84 9.86 -0.24 -23.80
CA PRO A 84 9.10 -0.33 -25.03
C PRO A 84 7.64 -0.72 -24.76
N GLU A 85 6.71 -0.25 -25.58
CA GLU A 85 5.26 -0.37 -25.36
C GLU A 85 4.78 -1.80 -25.00
N LYS A 86 5.29 -2.83 -25.67
CA LYS A 86 4.93 -4.23 -25.38
C LYS A 86 5.46 -4.71 -24.03
N ALA A 87 6.67 -4.31 -23.64
CA ALA A 87 7.23 -4.66 -22.34
C ALA A 87 6.47 -3.92 -21.23
N ARG A 88 6.07 -2.67 -21.46
CA ARG A 88 5.18 -1.91 -20.58
C ARG A 88 3.83 -2.60 -20.39
N ASP A 89 3.21 -3.10 -21.47
CA ASP A 89 1.98 -3.88 -21.41
C ASP A 89 2.14 -5.15 -20.56
N HIS A 90 3.22 -5.92 -20.76
CA HIS A 90 3.52 -7.09 -19.94
C HIS A 90 3.72 -6.75 -18.45
N LEU A 91 4.36 -5.62 -18.14
CA LEU A 91 4.54 -5.15 -16.76
C LEU A 91 3.18 -4.85 -16.12
N LEU A 92 2.33 -4.06 -16.78
CA LEU A 92 1.01 -3.71 -16.27
C LEU A 92 0.10 -4.93 -16.12
N ARG A 93 0.12 -5.84 -17.10
CA ARG A 93 -0.59 -7.12 -17.02
C ARG A 93 -0.12 -7.96 -15.84
N SER A 94 1.17 -7.95 -15.52
CA SER A 94 1.73 -8.68 -14.39
C SER A 94 1.10 -8.26 -13.06
N TYR A 95 0.81 -6.97 -12.86
CA TYR A 95 0.15 -6.50 -11.63
C TYR A 95 -1.37 -6.58 -11.69
N PHE A 96 -2.01 -6.10 -12.75
CA PHE A 96 -3.44 -5.76 -12.72
C PHE A 96 -4.35 -6.76 -13.44
N SER A 97 -3.83 -7.56 -14.37
CA SER A 97 -4.66 -8.50 -15.14
C SER A 97 -4.93 -9.80 -14.40
N GLU A 98 -5.92 -10.57 -14.85
CA GLU A 98 -6.18 -11.94 -14.39
C GLU A 98 -5.03 -12.92 -14.66
N GLU A 99 -4.19 -12.59 -15.65
CA GLU A 99 -2.98 -13.37 -15.95
C GLU A 99 -1.80 -12.97 -15.04
N GLY A 100 -2.03 -11.99 -14.15
CA GLY A 100 -1.06 -11.48 -13.18
C GLY A 100 -1.56 -11.64 -11.74
N LEU A 101 -1.24 -10.65 -10.91
CA LEU A 101 -1.51 -10.65 -9.47
C LEU A 101 -2.89 -10.10 -9.09
N GLU A 102 -3.62 -9.48 -10.04
CA GLU A 102 -4.93 -8.85 -9.80
C GLU A 102 -4.92 -7.84 -8.64
N TYR A 103 -3.89 -6.98 -8.58
CA TYR A 103 -3.84 -5.85 -7.67
C TYR A 103 -5.11 -5.00 -7.78
N ASN A 104 -5.65 -4.57 -6.64
CA ASN A 104 -6.86 -3.76 -6.57
C ASN A 104 -6.71 -2.50 -5.70
N LEU A 105 -5.58 -2.31 -5.03
CA LEU A 105 -5.24 -1.06 -4.36
C LEU A 105 -4.15 -0.34 -5.15
N VAL A 106 -4.31 0.98 -5.31
CA VAL A 106 -3.28 1.83 -5.91
C VAL A 106 -3.15 3.10 -5.10
N ARG A 107 -1.95 3.33 -4.56
CA ARG A 107 -1.61 4.56 -3.84
C ARG A 107 -1.05 5.59 -4.82
N LEU A 108 -1.45 6.85 -4.66
CA LEU A 108 -1.02 7.96 -5.50
C LEU A 108 -0.48 9.11 -4.62
N PRO A 109 0.79 9.53 -4.83
CA PRO A 109 1.26 10.77 -4.26
C PRO A 109 0.49 12.00 -4.74
N MET A 110 0.05 12.82 -3.79
CA MET A 110 -0.43 14.18 -4.07
C MET A 110 0.78 15.09 -4.25
N ALA A 111 1.15 15.33 -5.51
CA ALA A 111 2.34 16.02 -5.98
C ALA A 111 3.62 15.19 -5.78
N SER A 112 4.72 15.83 -5.38
CA SER A 112 6.04 15.20 -5.28
C SER A 112 6.28 14.48 -3.95
N CYS A 113 7.11 13.44 -4.01
CA CYS A 113 7.73 12.79 -2.85
C CYS A 113 9.24 12.62 -3.05
N ASP A 114 9.91 11.85 -2.20
CA ASP A 114 11.32 11.49 -2.37
C ASP A 114 11.56 10.71 -3.69
N PHE A 115 10.62 9.84 -4.07
CA PHE A 115 10.57 9.15 -5.38
C PHE A 115 10.01 10.04 -6.51
N SER A 116 10.41 11.31 -6.51
CA SER A 116 10.26 12.27 -7.60
C SER A 116 11.62 12.75 -8.08
N LEU A 117 11.68 13.40 -9.26
CA LEU A 117 12.93 13.99 -9.77
C LEU A 117 13.29 15.32 -9.09
N HIS A 118 12.30 15.99 -8.51
CA HIS A 118 12.45 17.25 -7.77
C HIS A 118 11.24 17.48 -6.87
N ALA A 119 11.34 18.43 -5.94
CA ALA A 119 10.23 18.84 -5.08
C ALA A 119 9.33 19.88 -5.78
N TYR A 120 8.02 19.62 -5.78
CA TYR A 120 6.96 20.51 -6.27
C TYR A 120 5.65 20.26 -5.52
N THR A 121 4.75 21.25 -5.52
CA THR A 121 3.33 21.07 -5.16
C THR A 121 2.43 21.49 -6.33
N TYR A 122 1.11 21.38 -6.15
CA TYR A 122 0.14 21.88 -7.13
C TYR A 122 -0.09 23.39 -7.03
N ASP A 123 0.35 24.05 -5.96
CA ASP A 123 0.10 25.47 -5.71
C ASP A 123 1.29 26.21 -5.07
N ASP A 124 2.40 26.29 -5.81
CA ASP A 124 3.63 26.95 -5.34
C ASP A 124 3.59 28.49 -5.45
N VAL A 125 2.50 29.09 -5.94
CA VAL A 125 2.33 30.55 -5.94
C VAL A 125 2.07 31.03 -4.51
N ARG A 126 2.92 31.93 -4.01
CA ARG A 126 2.88 32.34 -2.60
C ARG A 126 1.56 32.99 -2.23
N TYR A 127 0.99 32.54 -1.10
CA TYR A 127 -0.20 33.12 -0.47
C TYR A 127 -1.47 33.04 -1.30
N ASP A 128 -1.58 32.04 -2.18
CA ASP A 128 -2.79 31.77 -2.95
C ASP A 128 -3.83 31.00 -2.11
N TYR A 129 -4.41 31.69 -1.12
CA TYR A 129 -5.40 31.09 -0.22
C TYR A 129 -6.68 30.59 -0.92
N GLU A 130 -6.93 31.09 -2.14
CA GLU A 130 -8.08 30.73 -2.97
C GLU A 130 -7.76 29.59 -3.97
N LEU A 131 -6.51 29.12 -4.02
CA LEU A 131 -6.04 28.05 -4.91
C LEU A 131 -6.31 28.34 -6.40
N LYS A 132 -6.21 29.61 -6.81
CA LYS A 132 -6.40 30.05 -8.21
C LYS A 132 -5.34 29.51 -9.16
N HIS A 133 -4.14 29.28 -8.67
CA HIS A 133 -2.98 28.78 -9.40
C HIS A 133 -2.75 27.28 -9.19
N PHE A 134 -3.67 26.61 -8.47
CA PHE A 134 -3.65 25.16 -8.35
C PHE A 134 -3.70 24.50 -9.74
N SER A 135 -2.70 23.68 -10.03
CA SER A 135 -2.65 22.90 -11.27
C SER A 135 -1.93 21.58 -11.04
N LEU A 136 -2.49 20.50 -11.62
CA LEU A 136 -1.74 19.26 -11.78
C LEU A 136 -0.50 19.51 -12.64
N ARG A 137 0.59 18.80 -12.36
CA ARG A 137 1.85 18.97 -13.09
C ARG A 137 1.95 18.00 -14.26
N ASP A 138 3.02 18.12 -15.02
CA ASP A 138 3.32 17.19 -16.13
C ASP A 138 3.54 15.77 -15.59
N GLU A 139 4.04 15.64 -14.37
CA GLU A 139 4.15 14.38 -13.64
C GLU A 139 2.79 13.68 -13.50
N ASP A 140 1.71 14.40 -13.21
CA ASP A 140 0.38 13.80 -13.09
C ASP A 140 -0.28 13.56 -14.46
N THR A 141 -0.25 14.58 -15.31
CA THR A 141 -1.02 14.63 -16.56
C THR A 141 -0.34 13.89 -17.71
N LYS A 142 1.00 13.77 -17.68
CA LYS A 142 1.79 13.05 -18.68
C LYS A 142 2.39 11.78 -18.11
N LEU A 143 3.06 11.79 -16.95
CA LEU A 143 3.73 10.58 -16.45
C LEU A 143 2.75 9.58 -15.84
N LYS A 144 2.13 9.91 -14.69
CA LYS A 144 1.20 9.02 -13.98
C LYS A 144 -0.03 8.65 -14.82
N ALA A 145 -0.49 9.55 -15.69
CA ALA A 145 -1.56 9.24 -16.64
C ALA A 145 -1.10 8.28 -17.75
N SER A 146 0.04 8.56 -18.40
CA SER A 146 0.51 7.77 -19.56
C SER A 146 1.28 6.51 -19.19
N SER A 147 1.66 6.29 -17.93
CA SER A 147 2.28 5.05 -17.44
C SER A 147 1.35 3.84 -17.50
N GLY A 148 0.22 3.95 -18.21
CA GLY A 148 -0.76 2.91 -18.41
C GLY A 148 -1.75 2.80 -17.27
N ARG A 149 -2.06 3.90 -16.60
CA ARG A 149 -3.11 3.96 -15.56
C ARG A 149 -4.49 3.58 -16.12
N GLU A 150 -4.87 4.16 -17.26
CA GLU A 150 -6.11 3.78 -17.95
C GLU A 150 -6.06 2.33 -18.43
N GLN A 151 -4.88 1.86 -18.86
CA GLN A 151 -4.67 0.47 -19.27
C GLN A 151 -4.81 -0.49 -18.09
N ALA A 152 -4.23 -0.17 -16.92
CA ALA A 152 -4.36 -0.93 -15.69
C ALA A 152 -5.83 -1.03 -15.26
N MET A 153 -6.57 0.07 -15.31
CA MET A 153 -8.01 0.08 -15.04
C MET A 153 -8.80 -0.77 -16.05
N ALA A 154 -8.46 -0.71 -17.33
CA ALA A 154 -9.13 -1.48 -18.39
C ALA A 154 -8.79 -2.98 -18.34
N MET A 155 -7.59 -3.35 -17.87
CA MET A 155 -7.13 -4.74 -17.74
C MET A 155 -7.64 -5.43 -16.48
N SER A 156 -7.95 -4.66 -15.45
CA SER A 156 -8.44 -5.22 -14.19
C SER A 156 -9.91 -5.62 -14.32
N LYS A 157 -10.21 -6.89 -14.04
CA LYS A 157 -11.60 -7.34 -13.88
C LYS A 157 -12.23 -6.91 -12.56
N ARG A 158 -11.40 -6.56 -11.56
CA ARG A 158 -11.84 -6.09 -10.25
C ARG A 158 -11.75 -4.56 -10.20
N PRO A 159 -12.70 -3.86 -9.55
CA PRO A 159 -12.59 -2.41 -9.39
C PRO A 159 -11.28 -2.04 -8.67
N LEU A 160 -10.50 -1.13 -9.27
CA LEU A 160 -9.32 -0.57 -8.61
C LEU A 160 -9.77 0.51 -7.62
N SER A 161 -9.31 0.42 -6.38
CA SER A 161 -9.49 1.43 -5.35
C SER A 161 -8.26 2.30 -5.28
N LEU A 162 -8.38 3.55 -5.73
CA LEU A 162 -7.33 4.54 -5.61
C LEU A 162 -7.35 5.18 -4.23
N TYR A 163 -6.20 5.38 -3.61
CA TYR A 163 -6.10 6.28 -2.46
C TYR A 163 -4.89 7.19 -2.59
N ALA A 164 -4.98 8.38 -1.99
CA ALA A 164 -3.95 9.39 -2.11
C ALA A 164 -3.42 9.86 -0.76
N SER A 165 -2.13 10.20 -0.74
CA SER A 165 -1.45 10.74 0.43
C SER A 165 -0.63 11.95 -0.01
N PRO A 166 -0.67 13.09 0.70
CA PRO A 166 0.28 14.18 0.51
C PRO A 166 1.52 13.98 1.40
N TRP A 167 2.68 14.44 0.92
CA TRP A 167 3.93 14.49 1.70
C TRP A 167 4.25 15.88 2.21
N THR A 168 3.78 16.93 1.53
CA THR A 168 4.03 18.31 1.93
C THR A 168 2.95 19.21 1.36
N SER A 169 2.59 20.22 2.13
CA SER A 169 1.86 21.38 1.62
C SER A 169 2.77 22.34 0.86
N PRO A 170 2.21 23.29 0.09
CA PRO A 170 2.97 24.42 -0.44
C PRO A 170 3.80 25.11 0.64
N THR A 171 5.06 25.43 0.32
CA THR A 171 6.03 25.95 1.29
C THR A 171 5.55 27.21 2.01
N TRP A 172 4.78 28.07 1.33
CA TRP A 172 4.24 29.30 1.93
C TRP A 172 3.24 29.04 3.07
N MET A 173 2.63 27.85 3.13
CA MET A 173 1.76 27.41 4.23
C MET A 173 2.54 26.84 5.43
N LYS A 174 3.83 26.54 5.28
CA LYS A 174 4.64 25.83 6.28
C LYS A 174 5.44 26.78 7.16
N THR A 175 5.59 26.45 8.43
CA THR A 175 6.42 27.22 9.38
C THR A 175 7.89 27.29 8.98
N SER A 176 8.39 26.26 8.27
CA SER A 176 9.76 26.20 7.76
C SER A 176 9.98 26.90 6.42
N GLU A 177 8.91 27.26 5.69
CA GLU A 177 8.96 27.74 4.31
C GLU A 177 9.80 26.84 3.37
N SER A 178 9.85 25.54 3.67
CA SER A 178 10.67 24.54 2.97
C SER A 178 9.87 23.27 2.74
N TYR A 179 10.15 22.56 1.64
CA TYR A 179 9.59 21.23 1.39
C TYR A 179 10.10 20.20 2.42
N VAL A 180 11.35 20.35 2.85
CA VAL A 180 12.05 19.42 3.75
C VAL A 180 12.27 20.01 5.14
N GLY A 181 12.67 19.15 6.08
CA GLY A 181 13.00 19.52 7.45
C GLY A 181 11.78 19.80 8.32
N LYS A 182 12.04 20.02 9.61
CA LYS A 182 11.00 20.25 10.61
C LYS A 182 10.12 21.44 10.24
N GLY A 183 8.83 21.19 10.03
CA GLY A 183 7.86 22.23 9.69
C GLY A 183 6.43 21.70 9.70
N THR A 184 5.54 22.44 10.34
CA THR A 184 4.09 22.18 10.39
C THR A 184 3.36 23.23 9.56
N LEU A 185 2.04 23.11 9.41
CA LEU A 185 1.24 24.24 8.92
C LEU A 185 1.39 25.46 9.85
N LYS A 186 1.38 26.65 9.27
CA LYS A 186 1.34 27.92 9.99
C LYS A 186 -0.01 28.07 10.71
N GLY A 187 0.02 28.75 11.85
CA GLY A 187 -1.18 29.07 12.62
C GLY A 187 -1.80 27.85 13.30
N GLN A 188 -3.12 27.73 13.25
CA GLN A 188 -3.87 26.70 14.00
C GLN A 188 -5.13 26.24 13.26
N ALA A 189 -5.57 25.01 13.52
CA ALA A 189 -6.76 24.44 12.92
C ALA A 189 -8.00 25.36 13.04
N GLY A 190 -8.72 25.50 11.94
CA GLY A 190 -9.82 26.45 11.73
C GLY A 190 -9.41 27.78 11.08
N ASP A 191 -8.12 28.06 10.94
CA ASP A 191 -7.61 29.27 10.32
C ASP A 191 -7.51 29.19 8.78
N LYS A 192 -7.01 30.26 8.16
CA LYS A 192 -6.87 30.31 6.69
C LYS A 192 -5.87 29.31 6.13
N TYR A 193 -4.79 28.97 6.84
CA TYR A 193 -3.78 28.04 6.31
C TYR A 193 -4.33 26.61 6.32
N HIS A 194 -4.97 26.20 7.41
CA HIS A 194 -5.56 24.87 7.54
C HIS A 194 -6.77 24.70 6.62
N LYS A 195 -7.62 25.73 6.49
CA LYS A 195 -8.72 25.73 5.51
C LYS A 195 -8.22 25.65 4.07
N THR A 196 -7.18 26.40 3.71
CA THR A 196 -6.61 26.30 2.36
C THR A 196 -5.99 24.91 2.14
N TRP A 197 -5.32 24.33 3.14
CA TRP A 197 -4.81 22.97 3.02
C TRP A 197 -5.93 21.94 2.86
N ALA A 198 -7.02 22.02 3.62
CA ALA A 198 -8.19 21.15 3.42
C ALA A 198 -8.79 21.33 2.02
N ASN A 199 -8.91 22.57 1.52
CA ASN A 199 -9.39 22.84 0.16
C ASN A 199 -8.43 22.34 -0.92
N TYR A 200 -7.13 22.21 -0.63
CA TYR A 200 -6.15 21.62 -1.54
C TYR A 200 -6.45 20.15 -1.81
N PHE A 201 -6.90 19.38 -0.80
CA PHE A 201 -7.41 18.02 -0.99
C PHE A 201 -8.63 18.00 -1.91
N ILE A 202 -9.60 18.88 -1.66
CA ILE A 202 -10.82 18.94 -2.48
C ILE A 202 -10.47 19.28 -3.93
N ARG A 203 -9.57 20.24 -4.13
CA ARG A 203 -9.10 20.64 -5.45
C ARG A 203 -8.35 19.53 -6.17
N PHE A 204 -7.52 18.77 -5.46
CA PHE A 204 -6.88 17.56 -6.00
C PHE A 204 -7.91 16.54 -6.49
N LEU A 205 -8.92 16.24 -5.67
CA LEU A 205 -9.99 15.31 -6.03
C LEU A 205 -10.81 15.83 -7.22
N ASP A 206 -11.12 17.13 -7.26
CA ASP A 206 -11.80 17.78 -8.39
C ASP A 206 -10.99 17.67 -9.69
N GLU A 207 -9.70 17.97 -9.67
CA GLU A 207 -8.86 17.91 -10.87
C GLU A 207 -8.70 16.46 -11.38
N TYR A 208 -8.50 15.48 -10.50
CA TYR A 208 -8.44 14.08 -10.91
C TYR A 208 -9.80 13.55 -11.40
N ALA A 209 -10.92 14.03 -10.85
CA ALA A 209 -12.25 13.68 -11.33
C ALA A 209 -12.49 14.14 -12.78
N LYS A 210 -11.90 15.27 -13.21
CA LYS A 210 -11.93 15.69 -14.63
C LYS A 210 -11.23 14.71 -15.58
N HIS A 211 -10.33 13.89 -15.04
CA HIS A 211 -9.68 12.79 -15.75
C HIS A 211 -10.37 11.43 -15.51
N ASN A 212 -11.66 11.44 -15.10
CA ASN A 212 -12.47 10.25 -14.81
C ASN A 212 -11.87 9.34 -13.72
N LEU A 213 -11.13 9.91 -12.78
CA LEU A 213 -10.60 9.17 -11.64
C LEU A 213 -11.29 9.57 -10.35
N THR A 214 -11.75 8.55 -9.64
CA THR A 214 -12.34 8.69 -8.32
C THR A 214 -11.47 7.98 -7.29
N PHE A 215 -11.34 8.58 -6.12
CA PHE A 215 -10.61 7.99 -5.01
C PHE A 215 -11.55 7.24 -4.08
N TRP A 216 -11.10 6.10 -3.60
CA TRP A 216 -11.71 5.40 -2.49
C TRP A 216 -11.37 6.08 -1.16
N ALA A 217 -10.12 6.50 -0.98
CA ALA A 217 -9.66 7.10 0.27
C ALA A 217 -8.61 8.19 0.06
N VAL A 218 -8.39 9.01 1.09
CA VAL A 218 -7.19 9.83 1.27
C VAL A 218 -6.62 9.61 2.66
N THR A 219 -5.31 9.75 2.81
CA THR A 219 -4.67 9.82 4.13
C THR A 219 -4.49 11.28 4.55
N ALA A 220 -4.55 11.55 5.85
CA ALA A 220 -4.48 12.92 6.36
C ALA A 220 -3.12 13.58 6.09
N GLU A 221 -2.04 12.80 6.08
CA GLU A 221 -0.67 13.20 5.77
C GLU A 221 0.20 11.94 5.71
N ASN A 222 1.13 11.82 4.76
CA ASN A 222 2.15 10.78 4.76
C ASN A 222 3.20 11.05 5.86
N GLU A 223 3.39 10.10 6.76
CA GLU A 223 4.38 10.18 7.86
C GLU A 223 4.37 11.53 8.60
N PRO A 224 3.24 11.93 9.22
CA PRO A 224 3.12 13.21 9.92
C PRO A 224 4.21 13.43 10.99
N THR A 225 4.82 12.37 11.52
CA THR A 225 5.91 12.49 12.49
C THR A 225 7.24 12.91 11.86
N ALA A 226 7.45 12.61 10.57
CA ALA A 226 8.65 13.00 9.82
C ALA A 226 8.87 14.52 9.83
N GLY A 227 7.80 15.29 9.64
CA GLY A 227 7.85 16.75 9.66
C GLY A 227 8.09 17.36 11.05
N LEU A 228 8.20 16.55 12.10
CA LEU A 228 8.61 16.96 13.45
C LEU A 228 10.12 16.76 13.69
N ILE A 229 10.81 16.06 12.78
CA ILE A 229 12.25 15.74 12.87
C ILE A 229 13.08 16.87 12.25
N ASN A 230 14.07 17.34 13.02
CA ASN A 230 15.02 18.33 12.52
C ASN A 230 15.82 17.76 11.35
N ASN A 231 15.97 18.55 10.28
CA ASN A 231 16.72 18.16 9.07
C ASN A 231 16.23 16.87 8.41
N TYR A 232 14.93 16.54 8.51
CA TYR A 232 14.35 15.47 7.72
C TYR A 232 14.62 15.71 6.22
N PRO A 233 15.12 14.71 5.46
CA PRO A 233 15.85 14.97 4.22
C PRO A 233 14.98 15.25 2.99
N PHE A 234 13.69 14.90 3.01
CA PHE A 234 12.77 15.05 1.87
C PHE A 234 11.41 15.64 2.29
N GLN A 235 10.46 15.68 1.36
CA GLN A 235 9.13 16.27 1.55
C GLN A 235 8.44 15.68 2.79
N CYS A 236 8.06 16.53 3.74
CA CYS A 236 7.30 16.13 4.93
C CYS A 236 6.44 17.30 5.45
N LEU A 237 5.27 17.05 6.02
CA LEU A 237 4.50 18.03 6.77
C LEU A 237 4.21 17.52 8.18
N GLY A 238 4.69 18.25 9.19
CA GLY A 238 4.61 17.82 10.57
C GLY A 238 3.22 18.01 11.17
N PHE A 239 2.73 16.96 11.83
CA PHE A 239 1.59 17.03 12.74
C PHE A 239 1.90 16.22 14.01
N THR A 240 1.56 16.74 15.19
CA THR A 240 1.31 15.87 16.35
C THR A 240 -0.05 15.20 16.22
N ALA A 241 -0.35 14.19 17.05
CA ALA A 241 -1.65 13.55 17.06
C ALA A 241 -2.79 14.55 17.34
N GLU A 242 -2.58 15.52 18.23
CA GLU A 242 -3.54 16.59 18.53
C GLU A 242 -3.71 17.55 17.36
N GLN A 243 -2.62 17.91 16.66
CA GLN A 243 -2.71 18.75 15.47
C GLN A 243 -3.47 18.04 14.34
N GLN A 244 -3.22 16.74 14.13
CA GLN A 244 -3.96 15.96 13.15
C GLN A 244 -5.45 15.85 13.54
N ARG A 245 -5.76 15.58 14.81
CA ARG A 245 -7.13 15.58 15.34
C ARG A 245 -7.84 16.91 15.05
N ASP A 246 -7.24 18.03 15.44
CA ASP A 246 -7.86 19.34 15.31
C ASP A 246 -8.04 19.75 13.84
N PHE A 247 -7.05 19.45 12.99
CA PHE A 247 -7.15 19.66 11.54
C PHE A 247 -8.29 18.86 10.90
N ILE A 248 -8.46 17.60 11.30
CA ILE A 248 -9.56 16.76 10.83
C ILE A 248 -10.90 17.31 11.29
N ALA A 249 -11.05 17.59 12.59
CA ALA A 249 -12.31 18.06 13.17
C ALA A 249 -12.76 19.41 12.60
N ARG A 250 -11.83 20.35 12.39
CA ARG A 250 -12.15 21.74 12.06
C ARG A 250 -12.07 22.07 10.57
N ASP A 251 -11.25 21.36 9.80
CA ASP A 251 -10.92 21.74 8.43
C ASP A 251 -11.15 20.59 7.43
N LEU A 252 -10.35 19.52 7.48
CA LEU A 252 -10.37 18.48 6.44
C LEU A 252 -11.68 17.68 6.42
N GLY A 253 -12.17 17.25 7.59
CA GLY A 253 -13.42 16.52 7.72
C GLY A 253 -14.63 17.30 7.18
N PRO A 254 -14.87 18.53 7.67
CA PRO A 254 -15.93 19.40 7.14
C PRO A 254 -15.77 19.73 5.65
N ALA A 255 -14.54 19.96 5.16
CA ALA A 255 -14.30 20.23 3.74
C ALA A 255 -14.67 19.03 2.86
N LEU A 256 -14.26 17.82 3.24
CA LEU A 256 -14.63 16.59 2.52
C LEU A 256 -16.14 16.37 2.55
N ALA A 257 -16.78 16.47 3.72
CA ALA A 257 -18.21 16.25 3.89
C ALA A 257 -19.08 17.23 3.09
N ASN A 258 -18.64 18.47 2.94
CA ASN A 258 -19.35 19.52 2.19
C ASN A 258 -19.03 19.54 0.68
N SER A 259 -18.08 18.72 0.22
CA SER A 259 -17.72 18.61 -1.19
C SER A 259 -18.54 17.55 -1.94
N SER A 260 -18.36 17.47 -3.26
CA SER A 260 -18.83 16.34 -4.08
C SER A 260 -18.16 15.01 -3.72
N HIS A 261 -17.05 15.04 -2.97
CA HIS A 261 -16.22 13.89 -2.63
C HIS A 261 -16.48 13.34 -1.22
N ARG A 262 -17.62 13.68 -0.60
CA ARG A 262 -18.02 13.22 0.75
C ARG A 262 -18.05 11.70 0.98
N HIS A 263 -17.92 10.89 -0.08
CA HIS A 263 -17.88 9.42 -0.02
C HIS A 263 -16.44 8.89 0.13
N VAL A 264 -15.44 9.73 -0.14
CA VAL A 264 -14.01 9.40 0.02
C VAL A 264 -13.72 9.16 1.49
N GLN A 265 -13.13 8.01 1.79
CA GLN A 265 -12.75 7.62 3.14
C GLN A 265 -11.54 8.43 3.60
N LEU A 266 -11.49 8.80 4.88
CA LEU A 266 -10.33 9.47 5.48
C LEU A 266 -9.58 8.51 6.39
N ILE A 267 -8.29 8.36 6.13
CA ILE A 267 -7.36 7.50 6.87
C ILE A 267 -6.43 8.39 7.69
N ILE A 268 -6.31 8.10 9.00
CA ILE A 268 -5.40 8.81 9.91
C ILE A 268 -4.07 8.09 10.06
N LEU A 269 -3.12 8.71 10.77
CA LEU A 269 -1.76 8.24 10.97
C LEU A 269 -0.94 8.18 9.67
N ASP A 270 -1.07 7.13 8.85
CA ASP A 270 -0.25 6.88 7.64
C ASP A 270 1.26 6.99 7.94
N ASP A 271 1.67 6.32 9.02
CA ASP A 271 3.02 6.33 9.59
C ASP A 271 3.29 4.99 10.28
N ASN A 272 4.49 4.80 10.81
CA ASN A 272 4.93 3.62 11.52
C ASN A 272 3.96 3.23 12.65
N ARG A 273 3.61 1.94 12.72
CA ARG A 273 2.68 1.42 13.74
C ARG A 273 3.15 1.62 15.20
N LEU A 274 4.40 2.01 15.43
CA LEU A 274 4.92 2.33 16.77
C LEU A 274 4.18 3.50 17.44
N HIS A 275 3.53 4.36 16.65
CA HIS A 275 2.68 5.45 17.17
C HIS A 275 1.33 4.98 17.69
N LEU A 276 0.98 3.70 17.47
CA LEU A 276 -0.23 3.08 17.99
C LEU A 276 0.01 2.41 19.34
N PRO A 277 -0.99 2.39 20.25
CA PRO A 277 -2.37 2.91 20.07
C PRO A 277 -2.53 4.40 20.37
N HIS A 278 -1.47 5.11 20.78
CA HIS A 278 -1.57 6.49 21.26
C HIS A 278 -2.21 7.45 20.24
N TRP A 279 -1.74 7.42 18.99
CA TRP A 279 -2.26 8.30 17.94
C TRP A 279 -3.75 8.07 17.68
N ALA A 280 -4.17 6.80 17.64
CA ALA A 280 -5.57 6.42 17.49
C ALA A 280 -6.41 6.94 18.66
N ARG A 281 -5.94 6.83 19.91
CA ARG A 281 -6.67 7.39 21.08
C ARG A 281 -6.86 8.89 20.97
N VAL A 282 -5.79 9.64 20.70
CA VAL A 282 -5.86 11.10 20.64
C VAL A 282 -6.86 11.58 19.58
N VAL A 283 -6.89 10.91 18.41
CA VAL A 283 -7.78 11.32 17.31
C VAL A 283 -9.19 10.77 17.45
N LEU A 284 -9.36 9.50 17.85
CA LEU A 284 -10.65 8.80 17.82
C LEU A 284 -11.46 8.92 19.12
N GLU A 285 -10.85 9.31 20.24
CA GLU A 285 -11.60 9.66 21.47
C GLU A 285 -12.26 11.05 21.39
N ASP A 286 -11.91 11.87 20.38
CA ASP A 286 -12.59 13.13 20.08
C ASP A 286 -13.70 12.91 19.06
N GLU A 287 -14.96 13.03 19.50
CA GLU A 287 -16.14 12.77 18.68
C GLU A 287 -16.29 13.68 17.44
N GLU A 288 -15.70 14.88 17.46
CA GLU A 288 -15.74 15.80 16.33
C GLU A 288 -14.74 15.40 15.23
N ALA A 289 -13.60 14.84 15.61
CA ALA A 289 -12.66 14.24 14.65
C ALA A 289 -13.13 12.86 14.19
N ALA A 290 -13.49 11.98 15.13
CA ALA A 290 -13.80 10.58 14.91
C ALA A 290 -14.89 10.36 13.85
N ARG A 291 -15.92 11.21 13.80
CA ARG A 291 -17.02 11.11 12.81
C ARG A 291 -16.60 11.25 11.35
N TYR A 292 -15.41 11.81 11.09
CA TYR A 292 -14.86 11.94 9.75
C TYR A 292 -13.84 10.85 9.41
N VAL A 293 -13.32 10.14 10.42
CA VAL A 293 -12.30 9.12 10.24
C VAL A 293 -12.94 7.78 9.93
N HIS A 294 -12.35 7.05 8.99
CA HIS A 294 -12.85 5.74 8.58
C HIS A 294 -11.85 4.62 8.85
N GLY A 295 -10.55 4.94 8.89
CA GLY A 295 -9.52 3.95 9.18
C GLY A 295 -8.18 4.55 9.57
N ILE A 296 -7.22 3.67 9.86
CA ILE A 296 -5.88 3.99 10.33
C ILE A 296 -4.87 3.37 9.36
N GLY A 297 -3.97 4.21 8.83
CA GLY A 297 -2.88 3.81 7.94
C GLY A 297 -1.63 3.48 8.76
N ILE A 298 -0.95 2.38 8.45
CA ILE A 298 0.30 1.98 9.09
C ILE A 298 1.41 1.68 8.09
N HIS A 299 2.63 2.08 8.44
CA HIS A 299 3.88 1.74 7.74
C HIS A 299 4.70 0.74 8.58
N TRP A 300 5.65 0.05 7.95
CA TRP A 300 6.37 -1.08 8.55
C TRP A 300 7.84 -0.82 8.92
N TYR A 301 8.38 0.37 8.64
CA TYR A 301 9.83 0.61 8.66
C TYR A 301 10.47 0.49 10.04
N LEU A 302 9.67 0.64 11.11
CA LEU A 302 10.11 0.48 12.50
C LEU A 302 9.59 -0.81 13.16
N ASP A 303 9.13 -1.79 12.37
CA ASP A 303 8.56 -3.03 12.87
C ASP A 303 9.53 -3.83 13.76
N PHE A 304 10.84 -3.69 13.53
CA PHE A 304 11.88 -4.35 14.32
C PHE A 304 11.99 -3.80 15.76
N ILE A 305 11.37 -2.66 16.07
CA ILE A 305 11.44 -2.00 17.39
C ILE A 305 10.42 -2.57 18.37
N GLY A 306 9.24 -2.99 17.90
CA GLY A 306 8.17 -3.45 18.78
C GLY A 306 7.23 -4.46 18.12
N PRO A 307 6.72 -5.46 18.84
CA PRO A 307 5.85 -6.48 18.27
C PRO A 307 4.47 -5.90 17.89
N ILE A 308 3.80 -6.53 16.92
CA ILE A 308 2.47 -6.08 16.46
C ILE A 308 1.40 -6.18 17.56
N GLN A 309 1.61 -7.09 18.52
CA GLN A 309 0.74 -7.32 19.68
C GLN A 309 0.68 -6.13 20.65
N ASP A 310 1.68 -5.24 20.63
CA ASP A 310 1.72 -4.07 21.51
C ASP A 310 1.22 -2.79 20.82
N THR A 311 0.88 -2.87 19.53
CA THR A 311 0.56 -1.70 18.68
C THR A 311 -0.80 -1.85 18.00
N VAL A 312 -0.90 -2.72 17.00
CA VAL A 312 -2.10 -2.89 16.17
C VAL A 312 -3.20 -3.63 16.92
N LEU A 313 -2.87 -4.69 17.67
CA LEU A 313 -3.88 -5.47 18.39
C LEU A 313 -4.63 -4.62 19.45
N PRO A 314 -3.96 -3.87 20.35
CA PRO A 314 -4.65 -2.99 21.30
C PRO A 314 -5.44 -1.88 20.60
N THR A 315 -4.98 -1.41 19.45
CA THR A 315 -5.69 -0.40 18.65
C THR A 315 -7.02 -0.95 18.14
N HIS A 316 -7.01 -2.16 17.58
CA HIS A 316 -8.24 -2.82 17.13
C HIS A 316 -9.18 -3.11 18.31
N GLU A 317 -8.66 -3.52 19.47
CA GLU A 317 -9.48 -3.76 20.66
C GLU A 317 -10.16 -2.49 21.19
N LEU A 318 -9.50 -1.34 21.09
CA LEU A 318 -10.06 -0.04 21.49
C LEU A 318 -11.03 0.53 20.45
N PHE A 319 -10.72 0.35 19.16
CA PHE A 319 -11.43 0.98 18.05
C PHE A 319 -11.80 -0.05 16.96
N PRO A 320 -12.62 -1.07 17.27
CA PRO A 320 -12.87 -2.21 16.38
C PRO A 320 -13.63 -1.86 15.10
N ASP A 321 -14.36 -0.75 15.09
CA ASP A 321 -15.16 -0.28 13.96
C ASP A 321 -14.35 0.46 12.88
N TYR A 322 -13.09 0.80 13.19
CA TYR A 322 -12.19 1.50 12.27
C TYR A 322 -11.24 0.48 11.62
N PHE A 323 -11.20 0.45 10.29
CA PHE A 323 -10.30 -0.47 9.61
C PHE A 323 -8.84 -0.03 9.77
N ILE A 324 -7.92 -1.00 9.81
CA ILE A 324 -6.49 -0.75 9.77
C ILE A 324 -5.97 -1.20 8.41
N LEU A 325 -5.20 -0.36 7.73
CA LEU A 325 -4.62 -0.63 6.42
C LEU A 325 -3.10 -0.44 6.49
N ALA A 326 -2.32 -1.43 6.04
CA ALA A 326 -0.91 -1.21 5.79
C ALA A 326 -0.77 -0.44 4.46
N THR A 327 -0.54 0.86 4.56
CA THR A 327 -0.62 1.81 3.44
C THR A 327 0.69 1.93 2.67
N GLU A 328 1.80 1.48 3.26
CA GLU A 328 3.12 1.51 2.64
C GLU A 328 4.08 0.52 3.29
N ALA A 329 4.90 -0.11 2.45
CA ALA A 329 6.00 -0.95 2.86
C ALA A 329 7.05 -1.09 1.73
N CYS A 330 8.33 -0.96 2.06
CA CYS A 330 9.46 -1.32 1.18
C CYS A 330 10.69 -1.82 1.95
N ILE A 331 11.57 -2.55 1.27
CA ILE A 331 12.86 -3.03 1.82
C ILE A 331 14.00 -2.26 1.15
N GLY A 332 15.12 -2.07 1.83
CA GLY A 332 16.24 -1.27 1.36
C GLY A 332 16.27 0.13 1.96
N ALA A 333 15.24 0.52 2.72
CA ALA A 333 15.12 1.85 3.31
C ALA A 333 16.14 2.13 4.44
N HIS A 334 16.79 1.11 4.99
CA HIS A 334 17.76 1.26 6.06
C HIS A 334 19.17 1.43 5.53
N PHE A 335 19.97 2.32 6.12
CA PHE A 335 21.34 2.63 5.67
C PHE A 335 22.31 1.43 5.65
N TRP A 336 21.97 0.33 6.34
CA TRP A 336 22.77 -0.91 6.38
C TRP A 336 22.31 -1.96 5.36
N GLU A 337 21.21 -1.70 4.65
CA GLU A 337 20.69 -2.54 3.59
C GLU A 337 21.22 -2.04 2.24
N ARG A 338 21.28 -2.93 1.25
CA ARG A 338 21.55 -2.53 -0.13
C ARG A 338 20.24 -2.21 -0.80
N ASP A 339 20.17 -1.18 -1.63
CA ASP A 339 18.92 -0.71 -2.23
C ASP A 339 18.23 -1.82 -3.03
N VAL A 340 18.82 -2.25 -4.16
CA VAL A 340 18.30 -3.35 -5.00
C VAL A 340 19.16 -4.61 -4.87
N ILE A 341 18.53 -5.76 -4.63
CA ILE A 341 19.19 -7.08 -4.67
C ILE A 341 18.38 -8.01 -5.56
N LEU A 342 18.79 -8.13 -6.82
CA LEU A 342 18.11 -8.99 -7.80
C LEU A 342 18.06 -10.45 -7.32
N GLY A 343 16.84 -10.96 -7.18
CA GLY A 343 16.57 -12.36 -6.89
C GLY A 343 16.67 -12.73 -5.41
N CYS A 344 16.65 -11.76 -4.50
CA CYS A 344 16.74 -11.99 -3.06
C CYS A 344 15.49 -12.68 -2.51
N TRP A 345 15.60 -13.97 -2.17
CA TRP A 345 14.50 -14.74 -1.59
C TRP A 345 14.11 -14.23 -0.20
N ASP A 346 15.10 -13.79 0.58
CA ASP A 346 14.87 -13.36 1.96
C ASP A 346 14.04 -12.06 2.02
N ARG A 347 14.13 -11.20 1.00
CA ARG A 347 13.22 -10.05 0.82
C ARG A 347 11.79 -10.49 0.51
N GLY A 348 11.62 -11.53 -0.31
CA GLY A 348 10.32 -12.18 -0.50
C GLY A 348 9.74 -12.70 0.81
N ASN A 349 10.55 -13.44 1.58
CA ASN A 349 10.16 -13.93 2.91
C ASN A 349 9.68 -12.80 3.84
N GLN A 350 10.35 -11.65 3.84
CA GLN A 350 9.95 -10.46 4.61
C GLN A 350 8.58 -9.92 4.20
N TYR A 351 8.27 -9.82 2.89
CA TYR A 351 6.95 -9.41 2.40
C TYR A 351 5.86 -10.36 2.91
N SER A 352 6.00 -11.66 2.66
CA SER A 352 4.99 -12.63 3.08
C SER A 352 4.86 -12.74 4.60
N HIS A 353 5.95 -12.61 5.34
CA HIS A 353 5.95 -12.60 6.81
C HIS A 353 5.18 -11.40 7.34
N SER A 354 5.45 -10.21 6.81
CA SER A 354 4.72 -9.00 7.21
C SER A 354 3.25 -9.09 6.83
N ILE A 355 2.91 -9.52 5.61
CA ILE A 355 1.52 -9.65 5.18
C ILE A 355 0.77 -10.65 6.08
N LEU A 356 1.36 -11.82 6.38
CA LEU A 356 0.77 -12.80 7.31
C LEU A 356 0.60 -12.23 8.71
N THR A 357 1.59 -11.50 9.21
CA THR A 357 1.55 -10.85 10.52
C THR A 357 0.42 -9.82 10.58
N ASN A 358 0.32 -8.94 9.59
CA ASN A 358 -0.73 -7.93 9.48
C ASN A 358 -2.12 -8.58 9.40
N LEU A 359 -2.32 -9.53 8.48
CA LEU A 359 -3.61 -10.21 8.28
C LEU A 359 -4.06 -11.02 9.51
N ASN A 360 -3.12 -11.56 10.29
CA ASN A 360 -3.46 -12.26 11.53
C ASN A 360 -3.78 -11.30 12.70
N HIS A 361 -3.54 -9.99 12.54
CA HIS A 361 -3.82 -8.95 13.54
C HIS A 361 -4.72 -7.84 12.98
N PHE A 362 -5.84 -8.24 12.35
CA PHE A 362 -6.95 -7.36 11.97
C PHE A 362 -6.69 -6.32 10.86
N VAL A 363 -5.50 -6.29 10.28
CA VAL A 363 -5.20 -5.40 9.14
C VAL A 363 -5.97 -5.89 7.90
N ALA A 364 -6.64 -4.96 7.22
CA ALA A 364 -7.58 -5.23 6.15
C ALA A 364 -6.93 -5.24 4.75
N GLY A 365 -5.68 -4.80 4.60
CA GLY A 365 -4.99 -4.79 3.31
C GLY A 365 -3.54 -4.37 3.47
N TRP A 366 -2.78 -4.53 2.38
CA TRP A 366 -1.34 -4.27 2.40
C TRP A 366 -0.88 -3.72 1.06
N THR A 367 -0.21 -2.58 1.08
CA THR A 367 0.22 -1.86 -0.12
C THR A 367 1.74 -1.71 -0.13
N ASP A 368 2.34 -2.19 -1.21
CA ASP A 368 3.75 -2.01 -1.53
C ASP A 368 4.07 -0.54 -1.83
N TRP A 369 5.36 -0.19 -1.79
CA TRP A 369 5.80 1.14 -2.15
C TRP A 369 5.84 1.36 -3.66
N ASN A 370 7.01 1.49 -4.28
CA ASN A 370 7.11 1.76 -5.71
C ASN A 370 6.76 0.50 -6.52
N LEU A 371 5.78 0.59 -7.43
CA LEU A 371 5.44 -0.53 -8.33
C LEU A 371 6.61 -0.98 -9.21
N ALA A 372 7.50 -0.06 -9.58
CA ALA A 372 8.71 -0.36 -10.32
C ALA A 372 9.81 0.65 -9.98
N LEU A 373 11.05 0.19 -9.92
CA LEU A 373 12.25 1.04 -9.80
C LEU A 373 13.31 0.59 -10.81
N ASP A 374 14.37 1.36 -11.00
CA ASP A 374 15.52 0.96 -11.82
C ASP A 374 16.51 0.07 -11.03
N LEU A 375 17.62 -0.32 -11.67
CA LEU A 375 18.69 -1.11 -11.06
C LEU A 375 19.40 -0.43 -9.87
N GLU A 376 19.29 0.90 -9.73
CA GLU A 376 19.83 1.66 -8.59
C GLU A 376 18.81 1.75 -7.45
N GLY A 377 17.53 1.51 -7.72
CA GLY A 377 16.44 1.67 -6.75
C GLY A 377 15.81 3.06 -6.79
N GLY A 378 15.90 3.73 -7.94
CA GLY A 378 15.40 5.09 -8.17
C GLY A 378 14.48 5.21 -9.40
N PRO A 379 14.33 6.45 -9.94
CA PRO A 379 14.99 7.68 -9.48
C PRO A 379 14.44 8.20 -8.14
N ASN A 380 15.30 8.87 -7.35
CA ASN A 380 14.93 9.50 -6.09
C ASN A 380 15.80 10.76 -5.89
N TRP A 381 15.20 11.94 -5.77
CA TRP A 381 15.96 13.21 -5.80
C TRP A 381 16.88 13.42 -4.59
N VAL A 382 16.65 12.70 -3.49
CA VAL A 382 17.50 12.72 -2.28
C VAL A 382 18.38 11.48 -2.14
N LYS A 383 18.37 10.57 -3.14
CA LYS A 383 19.11 9.29 -3.14
C LYS A 383 18.71 8.35 -1.99
N ASN A 384 17.43 8.40 -1.59
CA ASN A 384 16.83 7.46 -0.65
C ASN A 384 16.33 6.21 -1.39
N TYR A 385 17.25 5.47 -2.01
CA TYR A 385 16.91 4.34 -2.86
C TYR A 385 16.43 3.13 -2.05
N VAL A 386 15.58 2.31 -2.67
CA VAL A 386 15.00 1.10 -2.06
C VAL A 386 14.80 0.00 -3.12
N ASP A 387 14.42 -1.21 -2.72
CA ASP A 387 14.03 -2.27 -3.66
C ASP A 387 12.57 -2.11 -4.10
N SER A 388 12.20 -2.77 -5.19
CA SER A 388 10.81 -2.87 -5.68
C SER A 388 10.54 -4.27 -6.19
N PRO A 389 9.31 -4.80 -6.11
CA PRO A 389 8.97 -6.11 -6.68
C PRO A 389 9.24 -6.23 -8.19
N ILE A 390 9.30 -5.12 -8.93
CA ILE A 390 9.75 -5.09 -10.32
C ILE A 390 10.91 -4.10 -10.48
N ILE A 391 12.00 -4.57 -11.08
CA ILE A 391 13.16 -3.75 -11.42
C ILE A 391 13.26 -3.59 -12.93
N VAL A 392 13.33 -2.37 -13.43
CA VAL A 392 13.42 -2.03 -14.85
C VAL A 392 14.87 -1.80 -15.25
N ASP A 393 15.27 -2.42 -16.36
CA ASP A 393 16.52 -2.15 -17.05
C ASP A 393 16.19 -1.53 -18.41
N SER A 394 16.18 -0.20 -18.43
CA SER A 394 15.82 0.59 -19.61
C SER A 394 16.85 0.48 -20.74
N SER A 395 18.10 0.14 -20.42
CA SER A 395 19.17 -0.01 -21.42
C SER A 395 18.94 -1.23 -22.33
N GLU A 396 18.36 -2.28 -21.77
CA GLU A 396 18.03 -3.52 -22.47
C GLU A 396 16.53 -3.59 -22.85
N GLY A 397 15.72 -2.64 -22.36
CA GLY A 397 14.25 -2.63 -22.59
C GLY A 397 13.53 -3.82 -21.93
N ILE A 398 14.07 -4.30 -20.80
CA ILE A 398 13.57 -5.46 -20.05
C ILE A 398 13.23 -5.08 -18.61
N PHE A 399 12.53 -5.97 -17.91
CA PHE A 399 12.31 -5.85 -16.48
C PHE A 399 12.42 -7.20 -15.78
N TYR A 400 12.70 -7.14 -14.48
CA TYR A 400 12.92 -8.29 -13.61
C TYR A 400 11.80 -8.36 -12.56
N LYS A 401 11.07 -9.46 -12.53
CA LYS A 401 10.14 -9.77 -11.44
C LYS A 401 10.93 -10.40 -10.30
N GLN A 402 11.01 -9.68 -9.18
CA GLN A 402 11.71 -10.09 -7.96
C GLN A 402 10.94 -11.18 -7.21
N PRO A 403 11.57 -11.94 -6.30
CA PRO A 403 10.84 -12.83 -5.39
C PRO A 403 9.69 -12.14 -4.65
N MET A 404 9.87 -10.87 -4.24
CA MET A 404 8.82 -10.05 -3.61
C MET A 404 7.52 -10.02 -4.41
N PHE A 405 7.59 -9.93 -5.75
CA PHE A 405 6.42 -9.97 -6.63
C PHE A 405 5.62 -11.27 -6.43
N TYR A 406 6.30 -12.42 -6.44
CA TYR A 406 5.64 -13.71 -6.29
C TYR A 406 5.13 -13.94 -4.86
N HIS A 407 5.85 -13.45 -3.85
CA HIS A 407 5.40 -13.49 -2.46
C HIS A 407 4.12 -12.67 -2.27
N MET A 408 4.04 -11.46 -2.84
CA MET A 408 2.78 -10.69 -2.87
C MET A 408 1.69 -11.43 -3.66
N GLY A 409 2.04 -12.10 -4.75
CA GLY A 409 1.12 -12.86 -5.60
C GLY A 409 0.37 -13.98 -4.87
N HIS A 410 0.99 -14.59 -3.85
CA HIS A 410 0.33 -15.58 -2.99
C HIS A 410 -0.83 -15.02 -2.15
N PHE A 411 -0.94 -13.69 -2.03
CA PHE A 411 -2.03 -13.03 -1.33
C PHE A 411 -2.98 -12.33 -2.32
N SER A 412 -2.46 -11.36 -3.06
CA SER A 412 -3.23 -10.51 -4.00
C SER A 412 -4.09 -11.30 -4.98
N LYS A 413 -3.51 -12.32 -5.65
CA LYS A 413 -4.24 -13.10 -6.67
C LYS A 413 -5.39 -13.91 -6.06
N PHE A 414 -5.15 -14.51 -4.89
CA PHE A 414 -6.03 -15.53 -4.34
C PHE A 414 -7.04 -14.99 -3.33
N ILE A 415 -6.77 -13.83 -2.73
CA ILE A 415 -7.60 -13.18 -1.70
C ILE A 415 -8.25 -11.91 -2.29
N PRO A 416 -9.36 -12.04 -3.05
CA PRO A 416 -10.11 -10.87 -3.55
C PRO A 416 -10.67 -9.99 -2.43
N GLU A 417 -10.97 -8.74 -2.77
CA GLU A 417 -11.73 -7.84 -1.91
C GLU A 417 -13.01 -8.50 -1.38
N GLY A 418 -13.31 -8.28 -0.10
CA GLY A 418 -14.43 -8.89 0.59
C GLY A 418 -14.16 -10.28 1.18
N SER A 419 -13.01 -10.89 0.87
CA SER A 419 -12.54 -12.09 1.58
C SER A 419 -12.50 -11.86 3.08
N GLN A 420 -13.05 -12.79 3.86
CA GLN A 420 -13.08 -12.67 5.33
C GLN A 420 -12.07 -13.62 5.95
N ARG A 421 -11.19 -13.10 6.82
CA ARG A 421 -10.27 -13.97 7.57
C ARG A 421 -11.07 -14.87 8.52
N VAL A 422 -10.71 -16.14 8.56
CA VAL A 422 -11.33 -17.16 9.42
C VAL A 422 -10.30 -17.85 10.32
N GLY A 423 -10.77 -18.61 11.32
CA GLY A 423 -9.92 -19.34 12.24
C GLY A 423 -9.09 -20.41 11.53
N LEU A 424 -7.80 -20.50 11.88
CA LEU A 424 -6.91 -21.58 11.48
C LEU A 424 -6.00 -21.92 12.65
N VAL A 425 -6.15 -23.12 13.21
CA VAL A 425 -5.50 -23.52 14.47
C VAL A 425 -4.61 -24.73 14.23
N ALA A 426 -3.34 -24.65 14.60
CA ALA A 426 -2.47 -25.84 14.66
C ALA A 426 -2.88 -26.75 15.83
N SER A 427 -2.95 -28.06 15.61
CA SER A 427 -3.33 -29.01 16.66
C SER A 427 -2.33 -28.94 17.83
N LYS A 428 -2.82 -29.09 19.07
CA LYS A 428 -1.99 -29.08 20.29
C LYS A 428 -0.91 -30.17 20.32
N GLU A 429 -1.14 -31.27 19.57
CA GLU A 429 -0.21 -32.39 19.41
C GLU A 429 0.86 -32.11 18.34
N SER A 430 0.65 -31.13 17.46
CA SER A 430 1.67 -30.67 16.53
C SER A 430 2.80 -30.05 17.35
N LYS A 431 4.02 -30.57 17.22
CA LYS A 431 5.24 -29.92 17.75
C LYS A 431 5.24 -28.45 17.31
N LYS A 432 5.78 -27.53 18.13
CA LYS A 432 5.92 -26.10 17.79
C LYS A 432 6.33 -25.97 16.31
N THR A 433 5.40 -25.54 15.47
CA THR A 433 5.63 -25.37 14.04
C THR A 433 6.19 -23.98 13.80
N ASN A 434 7.22 -23.89 12.97
CA ASN A 434 7.77 -22.61 12.52
C ASN A 434 7.04 -22.07 11.28
N LEU A 435 5.99 -22.77 10.83
CA LEU A 435 5.16 -22.31 9.72
C LEU A 435 4.31 -21.12 10.14
N GLU A 436 4.21 -20.17 9.23
CA GLU A 436 3.30 -19.03 9.37
C GLU A 436 2.16 -19.22 8.37
N TYR A 437 0.93 -19.00 8.84
CA TYR A 437 -0.24 -19.32 8.03
C TYR A 437 -1.43 -18.45 8.38
N THR A 438 -2.36 -18.38 7.44
CA THR A 438 -3.65 -17.71 7.61
C THR A 438 -4.67 -18.32 6.66
N ALA A 439 -5.96 -18.12 6.95
CA ALA A 439 -7.05 -18.65 6.12
C ALA A 439 -8.13 -17.60 5.88
N PHE A 440 -8.74 -17.67 4.71
CA PHE A 440 -9.80 -16.77 4.26
C PHE A 440 -10.95 -17.54 3.64
N LEU A 441 -12.17 -17.08 3.92
CA LEU A 441 -13.36 -17.41 3.16
C LEU A 441 -13.61 -16.31 2.12
N ARG A 442 -13.58 -16.68 0.84
CA ARG A 442 -13.83 -15.77 -0.28
C ARG A 442 -15.33 -15.47 -0.44
N PRO A 443 -15.69 -14.36 -1.10
CA PRO A 443 -17.09 -14.04 -1.41
C PRO A 443 -17.82 -15.11 -2.24
N ASP A 444 -17.08 -15.87 -3.05
CA ASP A 444 -17.60 -16.99 -3.85
C ASP A 444 -17.76 -18.30 -3.05
N GLY A 445 -17.44 -18.29 -1.75
CA GLY A 445 -17.55 -19.44 -0.86
C GLY A 445 -16.33 -20.36 -0.85
N ALA A 446 -15.31 -20.11 -1.69
CA ALA A 446 -14.08 -20.89 -1.67
C ALA A 446 -13.19 -20.51 -0.46
N VAL A 447 -12.35 -21.44 -0.02
CA VAL A 447 -11.38 -21.21 1.05
C VAL A 447 -9.99 -21.08 0.47
N VAL A 448 -9.24 -20.10 0.97
CA VAL A 448 -7.82 -19.89 0.66
C VAL A 448 -7.02 -20.04 1.94
N VAL A 449 -5.93 -20.80 1.87
CA VAL A 449 -4.95 -20.92 2.94
C VAL A 449 -3.59 -20.54 2.36
N VAL A 450 -2.91 -19.62 3.02
CA VAL A 450 -1.52 -19.26 2.68
C VAL A 450 -0.62 -19.82 3.78
N VAL A 451 0.48 -20.47 3.38
CA VAL A 451 1.48 -21.04 4.28
C VAL A 451 2.87 -20.60 3.84
N LEU A 452 3.62 -20.02 4.77
CA LEU A 452 5.01 -19.64 4.59
C LEU A 452 5.90 -20.53 5.46
N ASN A 453 6.97 -21.04 4.86
CA ASN A 453 8.08 -21.68 5.55
C ASN A 453 9.35 -20.89 5.21
N ARG A 454 9.92 -20.20 6.19
CA ARG A 454 10.98 -19.20 5.96
C ARG A 454 12.36 -19.81 5.82
#